data_AF-A0A1C1A9K0-F1
#
_entry.id   AF-A0A1C1A9K0-F1
#
_cell.length_a   1.000
_cell.length_b   1.000
_cell.length_c   1.000
_cell.angle_alpha   90.00
_cell.angle_beta   90.00
_cell.angle_gamma   90.00
#
_symmetry.space_group_name_H-M   'P 1'
#
loop_
_entity.id
_entity.type
_entity.pdbx_description
1 polymer ?
#
loop_
_entity_poly.entity_id
_entity_poly.type
_entity_poly.pdbx_seq_one_letter_code
_entity_poly.pdbx_strand_id
1 'polypeptide(L)' 'MIIGYLILSWFPNARDSFVGGILGKCVEPYLSPFRRIIPNIGPLDLSPIVALIALRFVFSGIYAVLDYIARLF' A
#
# COMPACT_ATOMS: atom_id res chain seq x y z
N MET A 1 0.84 -3.25 15.26
CA MET A 1 0.66 -2.70 13.89
C MET A 1 -0.31 -3.48 13.01
N ILE A 2 -0.33 -4.82 13.07
CA ILE A 2 -1.31 -5.67 12.35
C ILE A 2 -2.78 -5.25 12.60
N ILE A 3 -3.08 -4.76 13.80
CA ILE A 3 -4.41 -4.32 14.27
C ILE A 3 -4.92 -3.02 13.57
N GLY A 4 -4.04 -2.11 13.16
CA GLY A 4 -4.46 -0.85 12.50
C GLY A 4 -4.86 -1.02 11.03
N TYR A 5 -4.41 -2.09 10.40
CA TYR A 5 -4.61 -2.36 8.98
C TYR A 5 -5.89 -3.16 8.70
N LEU A 6 -6.30 -4.01 9.65
CA LEU A 6 -7.61 -4.69 9.62
C LEU A 6 -8.79 -3.72 9.78
N ILE A 7 -8.59 -2.60 10.51
CA ILE A 7 -9.60 -1.56 10.75
C ILE A 7 -9.87 -0.69 9.50
N LEU A 8 -8.91 -0.55 8.58
CA LEU A 8 -9.08 0.22 7.33
C LEU A 8 -9.81 -0.57 6.22
N SER A 9 -10.00 -1.88 6.39
CA SER A 9 -10.93 -2.65 5.54
C SER A 9 -12.41 -2.38 5.88
N TRP A 10 -12.70 -1.63 6.96
CA TRP A 10 -14.03 -1.43 7.58
C TRP A 10 -14.66 -0.03 7.36
N PHE A 11 -14.01 0.90 6.64
CA PHE A 11 -14.54 2.26 6.46
C PHE A 11 -14.70 2.69 4.98
N PRO A 12 -15.82 2.30 4.33
CA PRO A 12 -16.28 2.85 3.05
C PRO A 12 -16.42 4.39 3.07
N ASN A 13 -16.72 4.95 4.25
CA ASN A 13 -17.06 6.35 4.48
C ASN A 13 -15.86 7.32 4.48
N ALA A 14 -14.62 6.81 4.41
CA ALA A 14 -13.42 7.65 4.41
C ALA A 14 -13.09 8.22 3.02
N ARG A 15 -13.52 7.57 1.93
CA ARG A 15 -13.28 8.02 0.54
C ARG A 15 -13.95 9.37 0.24
N ASP A 16 -15.15 9.59 0.78
CA ASP A 16 -15.93 10.82 0.58
C ASP A 16 -15.55 11.98 1.53
N SER A 17 -14.59 11.76 2.44
CA SER A 17 -14.05 12.81 3.29
C SER A 17 -13.03 13.68 2.52
N PHE A 18 -12.90 14.95 2.89
CA PHE A 18 -11.88 15.87 2.31
C PHE A 18 -10.46 15.27 2.35
N VAL A 19 -10.15 14.54 3.43
CA VAL A 19 -8.87 13.82 3.61
C VAL A 19 -8.78 12.62 2.68
N GLY A 20 -9.87 11.88 2.47
CA GLY A 20 -9.96 10.79 1.50
C GLY A 20 -9.76 11.24 0.06
N GLY A 21 -10.28 12.41 -0.32
CA GLY A 21 -10.06 12.99 -1.64
C GLY A 21 -8.60 13.38 -1.89
N ILE A 22 -7.91 13.93 -0.89
CA ILE A 22 -6.47 14.28 -1.00
C ILE A 22 -5.62 13.01 -1.02
N LEU A 23 -5.84 12.07 -0.10
CA LEU A 23 -5.13 10.80 -0.06
C LEU A 23 -5.37 9.99 -1.32
N GLY A 24 -6.60 9.94 -1.81
CA GLY A 24 -6.96 9.33 -3.09
C GLY A 24 -6.10 9.88 -4.22
N LYS A 25 -6.02 11.21 -4.40
CA LYS A 25 -5.18 11.80 -5.46
C LYS A 25 -3.69 11.41 -5.39
N CYS A 26 -3.15 11.23 -4.19
CA CYS A 26 -1.75 10.80 -4.00
C CYS A 26 -1.57 9.29 -4.20
N VAL A 27 -2.55 8.48 -3.79
CA VAL A 27 -2.44 7.03 -3.70
C VAL A 27 -2.97 6.34 -4.97
N GLU A 28 -3.93 6.93 -5.69
CA GLU A 28 -4.50 6.42 -6.94
C GLU A 28 -3.45 6.11 -8.03
N PRO A 29 -2.46 6.99 -8.33
CA PRO A 29 -1.44 6.67 -9.33
C PRO A 29 -0.59 5.46 -8.92
N TYR A 30 -0.38 5.25 -7.62
CA TYR A 30 0.32 4.09 -7.09
C TYR A 30 -0.55 2.84 -7.12
N LEU A 31 -1.85 2.92 -6.77
CA LEU A 31 -2.78 1.78 -6.75
C LEU A 31 -3.27 1.33 -8.13
N SER A 32 -3.33 2.24 -9.10
CA SER A 32 -3.76 1.97 -10.48
C SER A 32 -3.11 0.73 -11.11
N PRO A 33 -1.77 0.55 -11.07
CA PRO A 33 -1.15 -0.69 -11.57
C PRO A 33 -1.55 -1.93 -10.76
N PHE A 34 -1.71 -1.84 -9.44
CA PHE A 34 -2.10 -2.99 -8.61
C PHE A 34 -3.55 -3.42 -8.88
N ARG A 35 -4.46 -2.47 -9.14
CA ARG A 35 -5.84 -2.78 -9.54
C ARG A 35 -5.96 -3.45 -10.91
N ARG A 36 -4.98 -3.26 -11.80
CA ARG A 36 -4.93 -3.97 -13.09
C ARG A 36 -4.46 -5.42 -12.94
N ILE A 37 -3.65 -5.71 -11.93
CA ILE A 37 -3.09 -7.03 -11.67
C ILE A 37 -4.00 -7.84 -10.75
N ILE A 38 -4.61 -7.19 -9.75
CA ILE A 38 -5.47 -7.81 -8.75
C ILE A 38 -6.91 -7.56 -9.16
N PRO A 39 -7.64 -8.58 -9.66
CA PRO A 39 -9.06 -8.42 -9.93
C PRO A 39 -9.80 -8.10 -8.64
N ASN A 40 -10.77 -7.16 -8.70
CA ASN A 40 -11.62 -6.84 -7.57
C ASN A 40 -12.43 -8.08 -7.19
N ILE A 41 -12.12 -8.68 -6.05
CA ILE A 41 -12.84 -9.86 -5.52
C ILE A 41 -14.09 -9.35 -4.78
N GLY A 42 -15.08 -8.88 -5.54
CA GLY A 42 -16.33 -8.34 -5.00
C GLY A 42 -16.20 -6.92 -4.44
N PRO A 43 -16.97 -6.53 -3.40
CA PRO A 43 -17.02 -5.16 -2.89
C PRO A 43 -15.77 -4.73 -2.10
N LEU A 44 -14.84 -5.65 -1.84
CA LEU A 44 -13.62 -5.39 -1.07
C LEU A 44 -12.42 -5.21 -2.01
N ASP A 45 -11.84 -4.01 -2.02
CA ASP A 45 -10.63 -3.70 -2.78
C ASP A 45 -9.39 -4.18 -1.99
N LEU A 46 -8.74 -5.26 -2.46
CA LEU A 46 -7.51 -5.79 -1.87
C LEU A 46 -6.24 -5.08 -2.38
N SER A 47 -6.36 -4.21 -3.38
CA SER A 47 -5.20 -3.50 -3.94
C SER A 47 -4.42 -2.65 -2.91
N PRO A 48 -5.02 -1.98 -1.91
CA PRO A 48 -4.28 -1.26 -0.87
C PRO A 48 -3.44 -2.22 -0.02
N ILE A 49 -3.94 -3.45 0.15
CA ILE A 49 -3.26 -4.41 1.00
C ILE A 49 -1.94 -4.82 0.34
N VAL A 50 -2.04 -5.26 -0.91
CA VAL A 50 -0.89 -5.70 -1.69
C VAL A 50 0.09 -4.55 -1.93
N ALA A 51 -0.41 -3.33 -2.16
CA ALA A 51 0.42 -2.15 -2.30
C ALA A 51 1.27 -1.87 -1.06
N LEU A 52 0.71 -2.02 0.16
CA LEU A 52 1.50 -1.88 1.40
C LEU A 52 2.57 -2.96 1.53
N ILE A 53 2.24 -4.22 1.17
CA ILE A 53 3.20 -5.33 1.22
C ILE A 53 4.36 -5.05 0.25
N ALA A 54 4.06 -4.64 -0.99
CA ALA A 54 5.05 -4.29 -2.00
C ALA A 54 5.96 -3.16 -1.51
N LEU A 55 5.39 -2.12 -0.90
CA LEU A 55 6.16 -1.01 -0.34
C LEU A 55 7.13 -1.48 0.76
N ARG A 56 6.68 -2.36 1.67
CA ARG A 56 7.56 -2.93 2.71
C ARG A 56 8.70 -3.74 2.10
N PHE A 57 8.43 -4.51 1.06
CA PHE A 57 9.47 -5.26 0.34
C PHE A 57 10.53 -4.34 -0.27
N VAL A 58 10.12 -3.23 -0.88
CA VAL A 58 11.05 -2.24 -1.45
C VAL A 58 11.95 -1.66 -0.35
N PHE A 59 11.38 -1.22 0.77
CA PHE A 59 12.18 -0.68 1.88
C PHE A 59 13.15 -1.73 2.44
N SER A 60 12.67 -2.94 2.72
CA SER A 60 13.52 -4.03 3.21
C SER A 60 14.65 -4.38 2.23
N GLY A 61 14.36 -4.39 0.92
CA GLY A 61 15.36 -4.60 -0.13
C GLY A 61 16.43 -3.51 -0.16
N ILE A 62 16.02 -2.23 -0.06
CA ILE A 62 16.96 -1.11 0.02
C ILE A 62 17.87 -1.26 1.24
N TYR A 63 17.32 -1.55 2.42
CA TYR A 63 18.13 -1.76 3.61
C TYR A 63 19.11 -2.93 3.45
N ALA A 64 18.69 -4.03 2.83
CA ALA A 64 19.56 -5.18 2.59
C ALA A 64 20.71 -4.84 1.64
N VAL A 65 20.44 -4.08 0.57
CA VAL A 65 21.48 -3.64 -0.38
C VAL A 65 22.45 -2.67 0.28
N LEU A 66 21.94 -1.70 1.05
CA LEU A 66 22.79 -0.75 1.77
C LEU A 66 23.67 -1.45 2.81
N ASP A 67 23.11 -2.39 3.58
CA ASP A 67 23.88 -3.21 4.53
C ASP A 67 24.93 -4.07 3.81
N TYR A 68 24.60 -4.67 2.68
CA TYR A 68 25.56 -5.41 1.87
C TYR A 68 26.73 -4.53 1.40
N ILE A 69 26.44 -3.34 0.87
CA ILE A 69 27.47 -2.39 0.42
C ILE A 69 28.31 -1.91 1.61
N ALA A 70 27.68 -1.59 2.73
CA ALA A 70 28.39 -1.13 3.93
C ALA A 70 29.33 -2.19 4.51
N ARG A 71 29.03 -3.48 4.33
CA ARG A 71 29.90 -4.61 4.72
C ARG A 71 31.04 -4.87 3.73
N LEU A 72 30.98 -4.29 2.53
CA LEU A 72 31.97 -4.49 1.48
C LEU A 72 33.19 -3.56 1.65
N PHE A 73 33.03 -2.47 2.40
CA PHE A 73 34.06 -1.49 2.75
C PHE A 73 34.49 -1.66 4.21
#